data_AF-G3VB84-F1
#
_entry.id   AF-G3VB84-F1
#
_cell.length_a   1.000
_cell.length_b   1.000
_cell.length_c   1.000
_cell.angle_alpha   90.00
_cell.angle_beta   90.00
_cell.angle_gamma   90.00
#
_symmetry.space_group_name_H-M   'P 1'
#
loop_
_entity.id
_entity.type
_entity.pdbx_description
1 polymer ?
#
loop_
_entity_poly.entity_id
_entity_poly.type
_entity_poly.pdbx_seq_one_letter_code
_entity_poly.pdbx_strand_id
1 'polypeptide(L)'
;MRPWLIVLLPLMFRVKALSKSNVPAINDIEFIHECVEMHNLLRTQLKPPAANAQFITWDEGLAKTAKAWAKKCVPGSNTHLEQLRKSHPVFNGLGENIWTGPDNEYSATLAIRSWFSESKFYNYENNTCSGMCSHYIQLVWDTSYKIGCAVIECPSIGTVLNAAHFICNYALSGNPGRRPYKAGRFCSKCDKEDKCQDMLCSNNERERIAHYPYWYPEWEVPRPIVCDPLCIFCIVFRLFLLVVTVAIVFLLQHKFPNIRLEKDLLLAEILAQKKSEKDVESESDSIKSVVSPQNVKELAKH
;
A
#
# COMPACT_ATOMS: atom_id res chain seq x y z
N MET A 1 27.32 27.84 28.43
CA MET A 1 27.10 27.06 27.19
C MET A 1 25.93 26.10 27.44
N ARG A 2 24.80 26.25 26.73
CA ARG A 2 23.55 25.55 27.03
C ARG A 2 23.56 24.12 26.44
N PRO A 3 23.24 23.07 27.20
CA PRO A 3 23.39 21.66 26.78
C PRO A 3 22.27 21.14 25.85
N TRP A 4 21.47 22.01 25.25
CA TRP A 4 20.30 21.61 24.43
C TRP A 4 20.61 21.42 22.93
N LEU A 5 21.87 21.50 22.52
CA LEU A 5 22.31 21.35 21.13
C LEU A 5 22.67 19.90 20.73
N ILE A 6 22.60 18.93 21.64
CA ILE A 6 23.04 17.54 21.38
C ILE A 6 21.89 16.60 20.96
N VAL A 7 20.63 17.05 20.99
CA VAL A 7 19.47 16.21 20.60
C VAL A 7 19.18 16.23 19.08
N LEU A 8 19.97 16.97 18.29
CA LEU A 8 19.85 17.02 16.83
C LEU A 8 21.07 16.37 16.14
N LEU A 9 21.54 15.24 16.66
CA LEU A 9 22.35 14.32 15.86
C LEU A 9 21.39 13.49 15.00
N PRO A 10 21.62 13.49 13.67
CA PRO A 10 20.59 13.24 12.69
C PRO A 10 20.12 11.79 12.80
N LEU A 11 18.80 11.61 12.72
CA LEU A 11 18.20 10.45 12.08
C LEU A 11 18.74 10.45 10.63
N MET A 12 19.99 10.01 10.45
CA MET A 12 20.54 9.63 9.16
C MET A 12 19.73 8.42 8.77
N PHE A 13 18.63 8.70 8.07
CA PHE A 13 17.91 7.76 7.25
C PHE A 13 18.97 6.86 6.60
N ARG A 14 19.00 5.58 6.99
CA ARG A 14 19.51 4.56 6.11
C ARG A 14 18.60 4.60 4.89
N VAL A 15 18.91 5.47 3.93
CA VAL A 15 18.37 5.38 2.59
C VAL A 15 18.93 4.06 2.07
N LYS A 16 18.16 2.97 2.24
CA LYS A 16 18.38 1.77 1.44
C LYS A 16 18.32 2.28 0.00
N ALA A 17 19.45 2.20 -0.70
CA ALA A 17 19.47 2.44 -2.13
C ALA A 17 18.31 1.66 -2.74
N LEU A 18 17.39 2.34 -3.42
CA LEU A 18 16.36 1.66 -4.19
C LEU A 18 17.12 0.82 -5.22
N SER A 19 17.12 -0.50 -5.03
CA SER A 19 17.50 -1.43 -6.08
C SER A 19 16.66 -1.07 -7.30
N LYS A 20 17.31 -0.70 -8.40
CA LYS A 20 16.63 -0.47 -9.68
C LYS A 20 15.99 -1.80 -10.06
N SER A 21 14.66 -1.86 -10.00
CA SER A 21 13.93 -3.04 -10.47
C SER A 21 14.05 -3.10 -11.99
N ASN A 22 14.27 -4.30 -12.55
CA ASN A 22 14.40 -4.45 -13.99
C ASN A 22 13.05 -4.66 -14.68
N VAL A 23 11.96 -4.74 -13.92
CA VAL A 23 10.61 -4.89 -14.46
C VAL A 23 9.89 -3.54 -14.63
N PRO A 24 9.02 -3.40 -15.65
CA PRO A 24 8.32 -2.15 -15.92
C PRO A 24 7.38 -1.74 -14.79
N ALA A 25 7.23 -0.43 -14.60
CA ALA A 25 6.27 0.11 -13.65
C ALA A 25 4.84 0.06 -14.23
N ILE A 26 3.83 0.03 -13.35
CA ILE A 26 2.40 0.01 -13.77
C ILE A 26 1.93 1.25 -14.54
N ASN A 27 2.73 2.31 -14.55
CA ASN A 27 2.49 3.55 -15.30
C ASN A 27 3.42 3.71 -16.51
N ASP A 28 4.22 2.68 -16.82
CA ASP A 28 5.04 2.64 -18.02
C ASP A 28 4.15 2.47 -19.26
N ILE A 29 4.30 3.39 -20.22
CA ILE A 29 3.39 3.49 -21.37
C ILE A 29 3.56 2.29 -22.31
N GLU A 30 4.79 1.80 -22.50
CA GLU A 30 5.06 0.66 -23.37
C GLU A 30 4.49 -0.62 -22.76
N PHE A 31 4.64 -0.81 -21.46
CA PHE A 31 4.04 -1.94 -20.73
C PHE A 31 2.51 -1.94 -20.77
N ILE A 32 1.89 -0.77 -20.57
CA ILE A 32 0.43 -0.62 -20.69
C ILE A 32 -0.03 -0.98 -22.10
N HIS A 33 0.65 -0.43 -23.12
CA HIS A 33 0.32 -0.68 -24.51
C HIS A 33 0.47 -2.17 -24.86
N GLU A 34 1.59 -2.78 -24.49
CA GLU A 34 1.85 -4.21 -24.71
C GLU A 34 0.75 -5.07 -24.07
N CYS A 35 0.37 -4.79 -22.82
CA CYS A 35 -0.70 -5.53 -22.16
C CYS A 35 -2.03 -5.38 -22.90
N VAL A 36 -2.47 -4.16 -23.18
CA VAL A 36 -3.78 -3.90 -23.81
C VAL A 36 -3.83 -4.44 -25.24
N GLU A 37 -2.80 -4.17 -26.04
CA GLU A 37 -2.72 -4.61 -27.44
C GLU A 37 -2.71 -6.13 -27.53
N MET A 38 -1.90 -6.81 -26.73
CA MET A 38 -1.85 -8.28 -26.76
C MET A 38 -3.16 -8.92 -26.34
N HIS A 39 -3.86 -8.37 -25.35
CA HIS A 39 -5.19 -8.86 -24.97
C HIS A 39 -6.21 -8.70 -26.10
N ASN A 40 -6.30 -7.50 -26.68
CA ASN A 40 -7.24 -7.23 -27.77
C ASN A 40 -6.91 -8.06 -29.02
N LEU A 41 -5.63 -8.15 -29.41
CA LEU A 41 -5.17 -8.95 -30.54
C LEU A 41 -5.59 -10.41 -30.42
N LEU A 42 -5.38 -11.03 -29.25
CA LEU A 42 -5.73 -12.44 -29.05
C LEU A 42 -7.25 -12.68 -29.06
N ARG A 43 -8.04 -11.69 -28.64
CA ARG A 43 -9.52 -11.74 -28.71
C ARG A 43 -10.05 -11.66 -30.15
N THR A 44 -9.27 -11.16 -31.11
CA THR A 44 -9.64 -11.21 -32.53
C THR A 44 -9.30 -12.54 -33.21
N GLN A 45 -8.45 -13.37 -32.58
CA GLN A 45 -7.96 -14.64 -33.13
C GLN A 45 -8.78 -15.86 -32.68
N LEU A 46 -9.92 -15.64 -32.03
CA LEU A 46 -10.73 -16.71 -31.44
C LEU A 46 -11.33 -17.65 -32.49
N LYS A 47 -11.42 -18.92 -32.11
CA LYS A 47 -12.06 -19.99 -32.89
C LYS A 47 -13.01 -20.77 -31.98
N PRO A 48 -14.34 -20.71 -32.20
CA PRO A 48 -15.03 -19.89 -33.21
C PRO A 48 -14.87 -18.36 -32.95
N PRO A 49 -15.09 -17.49 -33.96
CA PRO A 49 -15.02 -16.05 -33.76
C PRO A 49 -16.04 -15.55 -32.73
N ALA A 50 -15.66 -14.54 -31.95
CA ALA A 50 -16.52 -13.93 -30.95
C ALA A 50 -17.39 -12.81 -31.55
N ALA A 51 -18.70 -12.92 -31.38
CA ALA A 51 -19.67 -11.95 -31.88
C ALA A 51 -19.88 -10.75 -30.95
N ASN A 52 -19.50 -10.87 -29.68
CA ASN A 52 -19.81 -9.89 -28.62
C ASN A 52 -18.63 -9.58 -27.69
N ALA A 53 -17.39 -9.88 -28.11
CA ALA A 53 -16.22 -9.59 -27.28
C ALA A 53 -16.01 -8.08 -27.17
N GLN A 54 -16.05 -7.55 -25.95
CA GLN A 54 -15.79 -6.13 -25.69
C GLN A 54 -14.30 -5.79 -25.86
N PHE A 55 -14.04 -4.58 -26.35
CA PHE A 55 -12.70 -4.02 -26.43
C PHE A 55 -12.16 -3.73 -25.02
N ILE A 56 -10.92 -4.11 -24.76
CA ILE A 56 -10.26 -3.94 -23.48
C ILE A 56 -9.48 -2.63 -23.45
N THR A 57 -9.60 -1.89 -22.35
CA THR A 57 -8.78 -0.71 -22.04
C THR A 57 -8.11 -0.84 -20.68
N TRP A 58 -7.09 -0.02 -20.43
CA TRP A 58 -6.39 0.00 -19.16
C TRP A 58 -7.23 0.65 -18.04
N ASP A 59 -7.09 0.13 -16.83
CA ASP A 59 -7.60 0.71 -15.59
C ASP A 59 -6.49 0.74 -14.53
N GLU A 60 -6.16 1.94 -14.07
CA GLU A 60 -5.10 2.18 -13.08
C GLU A 60 -5.43 1.53 -11.73
N GLY A 61 -6.71 1.49 -11.34
CA GLY A 61 -7.16 0.90 -10.08
C GLY A 61 -6.88 -0.61 -10.04
N LEU A 62 -7.19 -1.31 -11.14
CA LEU A 62 -6.86 -2.72 -11.31
C LEU A 62 -5.35 -2.96 -11.28
N ALA A 63 -4.55 -2.10 -11.92
CA ALA A 63 -3.10 -2.24 -11.95
C ALA A 63 -2.46 -2.05 -10.56
N LYS A 64 -3.00 -1.11 -9.76
CA LYS A 64 -2.59 -0.94 -8.35
C LYS A 64 -2.92 -2.17 -7.53
N THR A 65 -4.08 -2.78 -7.75
CA THR A 65 -4.48 -4.03 -7.08
C THR A 65 -3.57 -5.20 -7.46
N ALA A 66 -3.31 -5.38 -8.76
CA ALA A 66 -2.38 -6.40 -9.24
C ALA A 66 -0.99 -6.21 -8.63
N LYS A 67 -0.48 -4.97 -8.59
CA LYS A 67 0.80 -4.63 -7.97
C LYS A 67 0.83 -4.95 -6.47
N ALA A 68 -0.23 -4.59 -5.76
CA ALA A 68 -0.35 -4.83 -4.32
C ALA A 68 -0.34 -6.33 -4.00
N TRP A 69 -1.00 -7.15 -4.82
CA TRP A 69 -0.98 -8.60 -4.64
C TRP A 69 0.37 -9.21 -5.03
N ALA A 70 0.92 -8.82 -6.19
CA ALA A 70 2.18 -9.34 -6.69
C ALA A 70 3.36 -9.09 -5.73
N LYS A 71 3.36 -7.97 -5.01
CA LYS A 71 4.35 -7.64 -3.96
C LYS A 71 4.43 -8.66 -2.82
N LYS A 72 3.37 -9.45 -2.61
CA LYS A 72 3.37 -10.48 -1.56
C LYS A 72 4.28 -11.66 -1.92
N CYS A 73 4.62 -11.85 -3.19
CA CYS A 73 5.45 -12.95 -3.66
C CYS A 73 4.96 -14.32 -3.15
N VAL A 74 3.64 -14.54 -3.20
CA VAL A 74 3.00 -15.79 -2.77
C VAL A 74 2.32 -16.46 -3.96
N PRO A 75 2.30 -17.80 -4.01
CA PRO A 75 1.51 -18.51 -4.99
C PRO A 75 0.01 -18.32 -4.72
N GLY A 76 -0.79 -18.32 -5.78
CA GLY A 76 -2.24 -18.31 -5.70
C GLY A 76 -2.90 -16.93 -5.85
N SER A 77 -4.21 -16.98 -6.04
CA SER A 77 -5.02 -15.81 -6.39
C SER A 77 -5.33 -14.92 -5.21
N ASN A 78 -5.60 -13.65 -5.51
CA ASN A 78 -6.02 -12.66 -4.54
C ASN A 78 -7.36 -13.03 -3.89
N THR A 79 -7.34 -13.23 -2.58
CA THR A 79 -8.52 -13.66 -1.79
C THR A 79 -9.56 -12.56 -1.58
N HIS A 80 -9.31 -11.34 -2.07
CA HIS A 80 -10.19 -10.19 -1.94
C HIS A 80 -10.94 -9.81 -3.22
N LEU A 81 -10.78 -10.54 -4.33
CA LEU A 81 -11.31 -10.14 -5.65
C LEU A 81 -12.84 -10.11 -5.71
N GLU A 82 -13.51 -10.96 -4.94
CA GLU A 82 -14.98 -11.03 -4.85
C GLU A 82 -15.56 -10.04 -3.83
N GLN A 83 -14.74 -9.52 -2.92
CA GLN A 83 -15.20 -8.68 -1.82
C GLN A 83 -15.49 -7.25 -2.32
N LEU A 84 -16.65 -6.72 -1.89
CA LEU A 84 -17.10 -5.40 -2.29
C LEU A 84 -16.09 -4.31 -1.92
N ARG A 85 -15.68 -3.51 -2.90
CA ARG A 85 -14.76 -2.38 -2.73
C ARG A 85 -13.40 -2.69 -2.07
N LYS A 86 -13.00 -3.97 -2.02
CA LYS A 86 -11.70 -4.36 -1.44
C LYS A 86 -10.57 -4.42 -2.45
N SER A 87 -10.91 -4.68 -3.71
CA SER A 87 -9.92 -4.86 -4.80
C SER A 87 -10.07 -3.84 -5.92
N HIS A 88 -11.12 -3.02 -5.91
CA HIS A 88 -11.29 -1.86 -6.79
C HIS A 88 -12.36 -0.91 -6.21
N PRO A 89 -12.31 0.42 -6.42
CA PRO A 89 -13.29 1.34 -5.82
C PRO A 89 -14.68 1.29 -6.48
N VAL A 90 -14.73 0.94 -7.77
CA VAL A 90 -15.96 0.90 -8.59
C VAL A 90 -16.43 -0.52 -8.90
N PHE A 91 -15.59 -1.31 -9.58
CA PHE A 91 -15.87 -2.70 -9.94
C PHE A 91 -15.87 -3.65 -8.74
N ASN A 92 -16.69 -4.70 -8.83
CA ASN A 92 -16.77 -5.81 -7.87
C ASN A 92 -16.73 -7.13 -8.66
N GLY A 93 -16.28 -8.22 -8.06
CA GLY A 93 -16.16 -9.50 -8.76
C GLY A 93 -15.10 -9.44 -9.87
N LEU A 94 -13.87 -9.17 -9.46
CA LEU A 94 -12.74 -9.03 -10.39
C LEU A 94 -12.19 -10.40 -10.80
N GLY A 95 -11.74 -10.49 -12.05
CA GLY A 95 -10.98 -11.63 -12.54
C GLY A 95 -9.49 -11.46 -12.26
N GLU A 96 -8.74 -12.55 -12.33
CA GLU A 96 -7.28 -12.52 -12.18
C GLU A 96 -6.63 -13.63 -12.99
N ASN A 97 -5.57 -13.25 -13.72
CA ASN A 97 -4.61 -14.19 -14.28
C ASN A 97 -3.25 -13.95 -13.66
N ILE A 98 -2.53 -15.03 -13.38
CA ILE A 98 -1.20 -15.01 -12.80
C ILE A 98 -0.26 -15.80 -13.70
N TRP A 99 0.91 -15.24 -13.95
CA TRP A 99 2.04 -15.93 -14.55
C TRP A 99 3.22 -15.83 -13.59
N THR A 100 3.92 -16.94 -13.39
CA THR A 100 5.12 -16.98 -12.56
C THR A 100 6.16 -17.83 -13.28
N GLY A 101 7.35 -17.27 -13.44
CA GLY A 101 8.48 -17.94 -14.05
C GLY A 101 9.78 -17.20 -13.75
N PRO A 102 10.93 -17.70 -14.22
CA PRO A 102 12.20 -17.02 -14.09
C PRO A 102 12.12 -15.59 -14.66
N ASP A 103 12.70 -14.62 -13.96
CA ASP A 103 12.70 -13.20 -14.35
C ASP A 103 13.31 -12.95 -15.73
N ASN A 104 14.38 -13.65 -16.07
CA ASN A 104 15.06 -13.60 -17.36
C ASN A 104 14.25 -14.17 -18.54
N GLU A 105 13.18 -14.91 -18.28
CA GLU A 105 12.26 -15.46 -19.29
C GLU A 105 10.99 -14.61 -19.46
N TYR A 106 10.83 -13.58 -18.64
CA TYR A 106 9.60 -12.80 -18.61
C TYR A 106 9.52 -11.75 -19.74
N SER A 107 8.37 -11.74 -20.40
CA SER A 107 7.79 -10.55 -21.04
C SER A 107 6.27 -10.60 -20.88
N ALA A 108 5.60 -9.45 -20.93
CA ALA A 108 4.14 -9.42 -20.81
C ALA A 108 3.50 -10.20 -21.98
N THR A 109 4.03 -10.02 -23.20
CA THR A 109 3.60 -10.79 -24.38
C THR A 109 3.72 -12.30 -24.18
N LEU A 110 4.85 -12.79 -23.65
CA LEU A 110 5.05 -14.22 -23.41
C LEU A 110 4.05 -14.75 -22.39
N ALA A 111 3.88 -14.05 -21.26
CA ALA A 111 2.95 -14.45 -20.22
C ALA A 111 1.50 -14.48 -20.75
N ILE A 112 1.05 -13.44 -21.44
CA ILE A 112 -0.30 -13.36 -22.00
C ILE A 112 -0.53 -14.45 -23.07
N ARG A 113 0.46 -14.71 -23.94
CA ARG A 113 0.38 -15.81 -24.92
C ARG A 113 0.34 -17.17 -24.25
N SER A 114 1.04 -17.36 -23.13
CA SER A 114 1.00 -18.61 -22.37
C SER A 114 -0.41 -18.89 -21.85
N TRP A 115 -1.09 -17.87 -21.29
CA TRP A 115 -2.51 -17.97 -20.90
C TRP A 115 -3.40 -18.32 -22.08
N PHE A 116 -3.20 -17.68 -23.23
CA PHE A 116 -3.99 -17.98 -24.44
C PHE A 116 -3.73 -19.40 -24.99
N SER A 117 -2.53 -19.93 -24.80
CA SER A 117 -2.17 -21.28 -25.27
C SER A 117 -2.96 -22.39 -24.59
N GLU A 118 -3.60 -22.10 -23.45
CA GLU A 118 -4.53 -23.02 -22.79
C GLU A 118 -5.81 -23.27 -23.60
N SER A 119 -6.05 -22.49 -24.66
CA SER A 119 -7.10 -22.76 -25.66
C SER A 119 -7.07 -24.21 -26.17
N LYS A 120 -5.88 -24.83 -26.25
CA LYS A 120 -5.73 -26.25 -26.65
C LYS A 120 -6.41 -27.24 -25.70
N PHE A 121 -6.69 -26.82 -24.46
CA PHE A 121 -7.37 -27.61 -23.44
C PHE A 121 -8.84 -27.24 -23.27
N TYR A 122 -9.33 -26.20 -23.93
CA TYR A 122 -10.71 -25.75 -23.85
C TYR A 122 -11.51 -26.19 -25.07
N ASN A 123 -12.64 -26.86 -24.83
CA ASN A 123 -13.61 -27.17 -25.88
C ASN A 123 -14.80 -26.23 -25.77
N TYR A 124 -14.95 -25.36 -26.78
CA TYR A 124 -16.00 -24.35 -26.81
C TYR A 124 -17.41 -24.96 -26.96
N GLU A 125 -17.55 -26.06 -27.72
CA GLU A 125 -18.86 -26.64 -28.05
C GLU A 125 -19.55 -27.21 -26.82
N ASN A 126 -18.82 -27.89 -25.93
CA ASN A 126 -19.36 -28.45 -24.70
C ASN A 126 -19.03 -27.63 -23.45
N ASN A 127 -18.30 -26.51 -23.57
CA ASN A 127 -17.84 -25.67 -22.46
C ASN A 127 -17.06 -26.46 -21.39
N THR A 128 -16.18 -27.37 -21.82
CA THR A 128 -15.37 -28.17 -20.88
C THR A 128 -13.88 -27.95 -21.09
N CYS A 129 -13.11 -28.28 -20.05
CA CYS A 129 -11.66 -28.25 -20.08
C CYS A 129 -11.09 -29.64 -19.86
N SER A 130 -10.17 -30.06 -20.73
CA SER A 130 -9.40 -31.30 -20.57
C SER A 130 -8.16 -31.12 -19.69
N GLY A 131 -7.80 -29.87 -19.38
CA GLY A 131 -6.68 -29.47 -18.53
C GLY A 131 -6.91 -28.06 -17.97
N MET A 132 -5.84 -27.37 -17.58
CA MET A 132 -5.93 -25.98 -17.13
C MET A 132 -6.31 -25.09 -18.32
N CYS A 133 -7.38 -24.31 -18.15
CA CYS A 133 -7.97 -23.44 -19.17
C CYS A 133 -8.49 -22.11 -18.60
N SER A 134 -8.35 -21.93 -17.28
CA SER A 134 -8.94 -20.80 -16.57
C SER A 134 -8.35 -19.47 -17.02
N HIS A 135 -7.05 -19.44 -17.34
CA HIS A 135 -6.42 -18.22 -17.79
C HIS A 135 -6.88 -17.84 -19.20
N TYR A 136 -7.01 -18.83 -20.09
CA TYR A 136 -7.62 -18.62 -21.40
C TYR A 136 -9.05 -18.09 -21.28
N ILE A 137 -9.89 -18.73 -20.46
CA ILE A 137 -11.30 -18.34 -20.28
C ILE A 137 -11.40 -16.88 -19.83
N GLN A 138 -10.59 -16.46 -18.85
CA GLN A 138 -10.60 -15.08 -18.37
C GLN A 138 -10.11 -14.08 -19.42
N LEU A 139 -9.05 -14.41 -20.16
CA LEU A 139 -8.47 -13.55 -21.21
C LEU A 139 -9.50 -13.26 -22.32
N VAL A 140 -10.29 -14.27 -22.69
CA VAL A 140 -11.25 -14.20 -23.81
C VAL A 140 -12.67 -13.88 -23.37
N TRP A 141 -12.86 -13.53 -22.10
CA TRP A 141 -14.18 -13.28 -21.52
C TRP A 141 -14.85 -12.06 -22.15
N ASP A 142 -16.05 -12.23 -22.71
CA ASP A 142 -16.71 -11.22 -23.55
C ASP A 142 -17.01 -9.91 -22.82
N THR A 143 -17.40 -9.97 -21.54
CA THR A 143 -17.75 -8.80 -20.72
C THR A 143 -16.58 -8.21 -19.93
N SER A 144 -15.35 -8.74 -20.09
CA SER A 144 -14.17 -8.12 -19.49
C SER A 144 -13.65 -7.02 -20.43
N TYR A 145 -13.71 -5.77 -19.98
CA TYR A 145 -13.38 -4.59 -20.79
C TYR A 145 -12.38 -3.64 -20.13
N LYS A 146 -12.06 -3.83 -18.84
CA LYS A 146 -10.91 -3.19 -18.19
C LYS A 146 -9.91 -4.23 -17.73
N ILE A 147 -8.63 -3.92 -17.93
CA ILE A 147 -7.52 -4.67 -17.34
C ILE A 147 -6.57 -3.73 -16.61
N GLY A 148 -5.90 -4.26 -15.60
CA GLY A 148 -4.73 -3.61 -15.04
C GLY A 148 -3.76 -4.67 -14.57
N CYS A 149 -2.50 -4.54 -14.99
CA CYS A 149 -1.47 -5.54 -14.76
C CYS A 149 -0.28 -4.97 -13.99
N ALA A 150 0.48 -5.86 -13.36
CA ALA A 150 1.73 -5.53 -12.72
C ALA A 150 2.66 -6.74 -12.73
N VAL A 151 3.95 -6.49 -12.75
CA VAL A 151 4.98 -7.50 -12.53
C VAL A 151 5.86 -7.08 -11.36
N ILE A 152 6.23 -8.05 -10.52
CA ILE A 152 7.17 -7.87 -9.40
C ILE A 152 8.24 -8.96 -9.48
N GLU A 153 9.50 -8.56 -9.28
CA GLU A 153 10.61 -9.48 -9.05
C GLU A 153 10.53 -10.01 -7.62
N CYS A 154 10.45 -11.33 -7.48
CA CYS A 154 10.33 -12.03 -6.21
C CYS A 154 11.55 -12.92 -5.99
N PRO A 155 12.18 -12.90 -4.81
CA PRO A 155 13.32 -13.78 -4.53
C PRO A 155 13.01 -15.26 -4.77
N SER A 156 11.80 -15.68 -4.39
CA SER A 156 11.24 -16.96 -4.76
C SER A 156 9.71 -16.96 -4.70
N ILE A 157 9.07 -17.81 -5.52
CA ILE A 157 7.66 -18.19 -5.41
C ILE A 157 7.56 -19.69 -5.64
N GLY A 158 7.14 -20.43 -4.62
CA GLY A 158 7.15 -21.89 -4.66
C GLY A 158 8.57 -22.41 -4.91
N THR A 159 8.76 -23.11 -6.02
CA THR A 159 10.07 -23.66 -6.45
C THR A 159 10.83 -22.75 -7.40
N VAL A 160 10.25 -21.63 -7.86
CA VAL A 160 10.89 -20.69 -8.79
C VAL A 160 11.72 -19.69 -8.00
N LEU A 161 13.02 -19.62 -8.27
CA LEU A 161 13.95 -18.63 -7.73
C LEU A 161 14.06 -17.45 -8.70
N ASN A 162 14.30 -16.23 -8.18
CA ASN A 162 14.36 -15.00 -8.98
C ASN A 162 13.17 -14.91 -9.94
N ALA A 163 11.97 -15.03 -9.38
CA ALA A 163 10.75 -15.15 -10.14
C ALA A 163 10.26 -13.77 -10.59
N ALA A 164 9.87 -13.63 -11.86
CA ALA A 164 8.94 -12.59 -12.27
C ALA A 164 7.51 -13.07 -12.00
N HIS A 165 6.79 -12.30 -11.18
CA HIS A 165 5.42 -12.56 -10.81
C HIS A 165 4.50 -11.55 -11.46
N PHE A 166 3.89 -11.93 -12.59
CA PHE A 166 3.07 -11.08 -13.42
C PHE A 166 1.59 -11.39 -13.22
N ILE A 167 0.81 -10.36 -12.88
CA ILE A 167 -0.60 -10.47 -12.54
C ILE A 167 -1.38 -9.46 -13.36
N CYS A 168 -2.50 -9.89 -13.94
CA CYS A 168 -3.50 -9.01 -14.54
C CYS A 168 -4.83 -9.20 -13.81
N ASN A 169 -5.44 -8.11 -13.34
CA ASN A 169 -6.83 -8.12 -12.87
C ASN A 169 -7.77 -7.63 -13.97
N TYR A 170 -8.97 -8.20 -14.01
CA TYR A 170 -9.98 -7.98 -15.05
C TYR A 170 -11.29 -7.46 -14.44
N ALA A 171 -11.92 -6.47 -15.07
CA ALA A 171 -13.29 -6.10 -14.77
C ALA A 171 -14.21 -6.48 -15.96
N LEU A 172 -15.10 -7.46 -15.83
CA LEU A 172 -15.39 -8.33 -14.67
C LEU A 172 -14.74 -9.72 -14.77
N SER A 173 -14.84 -10.50 -13.69
CA SER A 173 -14.41 -11.90 -13.64
C SER A 173 -15.16 -12.79 -14.63
N GLY A 174 -14.47 -13.81 -15.12
CA GLY A 174 -15.06 -14.90 -15.87
C GLY A 174 -15.93 -15.80 -15.00
N ASN A 175 -17.02 -16.32 -15.57
CA ASN A 175 -17.91 -17.28 -14.89
C ASN A 175 -18.01 -18.57 -15.70
N PRO A 176 -17.32 -19.67 -15.32
CA PRO A 176 -17.30 -20.90 -16.10
C PRO A 176 -18.67 -21.58 -16.28
N GLY A 177 -19.72 -21.11 -15.59
CA GLY A 177 -21.11 -21.55 -15.80
C GLY A 177 -21.70 -21.22 -17.18
N ARG A 178 -21.00 -20.41 -18.01
CA ARG A 178 -21.32 -20.21 -19.42
C ARG A 178 -20.06 -20.20 -20.29
N ARG A 179 -20.24 -20.30 -21.61
CA ARG A 179 -19.18 -20.05 -22.58
C ARG A 179 -18.64 -18.62 -22.42
N PRO A 180 -17.33 -18.41 -22.65
CA PRO A 180 -16.68 -17.12 -22.39
C PRO A 180 -17.15 -16.00 -23.32
N TYR A 181 -17.66 -16.35 -24.49
CA TYR A 181 -18.23 -15.41 -25.46
C TYR A 181 -19.33 -16.10 -26.26
N LYS A 182 -20.05 -15.33 -27.08
CA LYS A 182 -21.04 -15.84 -28.04
C LYS A 182 -20.36 -16.00 -29.40
N ALA A 183 -20.36 -17.22 -29.93
CA ALA A 183 -19.90 -17.48 -31.29
C ALA A 183 -20.76 -16.76 -32.34
N GLY A 184 -20.11 -16.28 -33.40
CA GLY A 184 -20.74 -15.69 -34.57
C GLY A 184 -19.79 -14.73 -35.30
N ARG A 185 -20.28 -14.06 -36.34
CA ARG A 185 -19.50 -13.02 -37.04
C ARG A 185 -19.08 -11.94 -36.04
N PHE A 186 -17.86 -11.42 -36.17
CA PHE A 186 -17.36 -10.32 -35.36
C PHE A 186 -18.38 -9.19 -35.25
N CYS A 187 -18.55 -8.70 -34.03
CA CYS A 187 -19.47 -7.63 -33.67
C CYS A 187 -20.96 -7.86 -33.97
N SER A 188 -21.39 -9.04 -34.44
CA SER A 188 -22.81 -9.29 -34.77
C SER A 188 -23.74 -9.35 -33.56
N LYS A 189 -23.19 -9.36 -32.34
CA LYS A 189 -23.93 -9.42 -31.07
C LYS A 189 -23.40 -8.41 -30.05
N CYS A 190 -22.84 -7.28 -30.50
CA CYS A 190 -22.53 -6.15 -29.62
C CYS A 190 -23.82 -5.51 -29.07
N ASP A 191 -23.68 -4.74 -28.00
CA ASP A 191 -24.77 -3.92 -27.47
C ASP A 191 -25.16 -2.81 -28.47
N LYS A 192 -26.36 -2.24 -28.35
CA LYS A 192 -26.93 -1.33 -29.37
C LYS A 192 -26.10 -0.06 -29.54
N GLU A 193 -25.50 0.42 -28.47
CA GLU A 193 -24.70 1.64 -28.41
C GLU A 193 -23.23 1.40 -28.79
N ASP A 194 -22.82 0.14 -28.95
CA ASP A 194 -21.44 -0.23 -29.26
C ASP A 194 -21.15 -0.13 -30.77
N LYS A 195 -19.93 0.29 -31.09
CA LYS A 195 -19.38 0.28 -32.45
C LYS A 195 -18.50 -0.93 -32.63
N CYS A 196 -18.38 -1.41 -33.87
CA CYS A 196 -17.38 -2.42 -34.20
C CYS A 196 -16.04 -1.74 -34.50
N GLN A 197 -15.06 -1.94 -33.64
CA GLN A 197 -13.70 -1.46 -33.83
C GLN A 197 -12.74 -2.63 -33.71
N ASP A 198 -11.89 -2.83 -34.71
CA ASP A 198 -10.88 -3.90 -34.73
C ASP A 198 -11.45 -5.28 -34.40
N MET A 199 -12.65 -5.58 -34.93
CA MET A 199 -13.40 -6.82 -34.71
C MET A 199 -13.94 -7.02 -33.27
N LEU A 200 -13.89 -5.99 -32.43
CA LEU A 200 -14.35 -5.98 -31.05
C LEU A 200 -15.45 -4.93 -30.83
N CYS A 201 -16.29 -5.14 -29.82
CA CYS A 201 -17.35 -4.22 -29.43
C CYS A 201 -16.75 -3.06 -28.62
N SER A 202 -16.74 -1.87 -29.21
CA SER A 202 -16.18 -0.65 -28.62
C SER A 202 -17.25 0.32 -28.17
N ASN A 203 -17.03 0.97 -27.03
CA ASN A 203 -17.92 1.95 -26.45
C ASN A 203 -17.14 3.02 -25.68
N ASN A 204 -17.26 4.27 -26.12
CA ASN A 204 -16.52 5.40 -25.54
C ASN A 204 -16.77 5.62 -24.04
N GLU A 205 -17.98 5.37 -23.54
CA GLU A 205 -18.30 5.55 -22.12
C GLU A 205 -17.66 4.46 -21.26
N ARG A 206 -17.75 3.21 -21.73
CA ARG A 206 -17.13 2.05 -21.08
C ARG A 206 -15.60 2.13 -21.10
N GLU A 207 -15.04 2.66 -22.18
CA GLU A 207 -13.60 2.73 -22.43
C GLU A 207 -12.91 3.94 -21.81
N ARG A 208 -13.68 4.91 -21.29
CA ARG A 208 -13.17 6.11 -20.63
C ARG A 208 -12.08 5.75 -19.61
N ILE A 209 -10.96 6.45 -19.67
CA ILE A 209 -9.86 6.29 -18.71
C ILE A 209 -10.27 6.97 -17.40
N ALA A 210 -10.35 6.18 -16.33
CA ALA A 210 -10.56 6.67 -14.98
C ALA A 210 -9.21 6.79 -14.26
N HIS A 211 -9.04 7.87 -13.50
CA HIS A 211 -7.85 8.12 -12.69
C HIS A 211 -8.17 7.92 -11.21
N TYR A 212 -7.32 7.17 -10.51
CA TYR A 212 -7.56 6.81 -9.10
C TYR A 212 -6.37 7.22 -8.22
N PRO A 213 -6.10 8.52 -8.04
CA PRO A 213 -4.89 9.00 -7.36
C PRO A 213 -4.76 8.49 -5.92
N TYR A 214 -5.88 8.27 -5.23
CA TYR A 214 -5.93 7.86 -3.82
C TYR A 214 -6.32 6.40 -3.60
N TRP A 215 -6.51 5.61 -4.66
CA TRP A 215 -6.88 4.21 -4.52
C TRP A 215 -5.68 3.32 -4.23
N TYR A 216 -5.69 2.65 -3.08
CA TYR A 216 -4.79 1.55 -2.75
C TYR A 216 -5.58 0.52 -1.95
N PRO A 217 -5.50 -0.78 -2.28
CA PRO A 217 -6.25 -1.79 -1.56
C PRO A 217 -5.94 -1.78 -0.08
N GLU A 218 -6.97 -1.95 0.75
CA GLU A 218 -6.79 -1.75 2.19
C GLU A 218 -5.80 -2.74 2.83
N TRP A 219 -5.71 -3.93 2.22
CA TRP A 219 -4.87 -5.06 2.61
C TRP A 219 -3.45 -5.00 2.04
N GLU A 220 -3.07 -3.95 1.29
CA GLU A 220 -1.69 -3.75 0.85
C GLU A 220 -0.81 -3.36 2.06
N VAL A 221 0.27 -4.12 2.30
CA VAL A 221 1.20 -3.89 3.42
C VAL A 221 2.66 -4.00 2.93
N PRO A 222 3.52 -3.00 3.19
CA PRO A 222 3.18 -1.67 3.70
C PRO A 222 2.37 -0.89 2.66
N ARG A 223 1.27 -0.26 3.10
CA ARG A 223 0.47 0.59 2.21
C ARG A 223 1.32 1.80 1.79
N PRO A 224 1.32 2.19 0.50
CA PRO A 224 1.93 3.43 0.07
C PRO A 224 1.39 4.60 0.90
N ILE A 225 2.27 5.53 1.27
CA ILE A 225 1.87 6.76 1.94
C ILE A 225 1.27 7.66 0.87
N VAL A 226 -0.04 7.87 0.94
CA VAL A 226 -0.78 8.73 0.02
C VAL A 226 -1.56 9.69 0.88
N CYS A 227 -1.26 10.97 0.75
CA CYS A 227 -2.01 12.01 1.42
C CYS A 227 -2.95 12.66 0.44
N ASP A 228 -4.23 12.57 0.76
CA ASP A 228 -5.26 13.40 0.15
C ASP A 228 -5.04 14.88 0.52
N PRO A 229 -5.70 15.83 -0.16
CA PRO A 229 -5.53 17.26 0.13
C PRO A 229 -5.82 17.61 1.60
N LEU A 230 -6.72 16.87 2.26
CA LEU A 230 -7.04 17.04 3.68
C LEU A 230 -5.88 16.60 4.58
N CYS A 231 -5.23 15.46 4.29
CA CYS A 231 -4.02 15.01 4.98
C CYS A 231 -2.90 16.05 4.81
N ILE A 232 -2.67 16.52 3.58
CA ILE A 232 -1.64 17.54 3.30
C ILE A 232 -1.94 18.80 4.11
N PHE A 233 -3.18 19.28 4.08
CA PHE A 233 -3.61 20.42 4.87
C PHE A 233 -3.37 20.19 6.37
N CYS A 234 -3.73 19.03 6.92
CA CYS A 234 -3.49 18.69 8.32
C CYS A 234 -1.99 18.69 8.68
N ILE A 235 -1.13 18.16 7.80
CA ILE A 235 0.32 18.15 8.02
C ILE A 235 0.87 19.57 7.99
N VAL A 236 0.51 20.36 6.98
CA VAL A 236 0.95 21.76 6.82
C VAL A 236 0.46 22.60 8.00
N PHE A 237 -0.81 22.42 8.41
CA PHE A 237 -1.39 23.13 9.54
C PHE A 237 -0.70 22.76 10.86
N ARG A 238 -0.40 21.48 11.09
CA ARG A 238 0.38 21.05 12.27
C ARG A 238 1.78 21.65 12.29
N LEU A 239 2.47 21.67 11.14
CA LEU A 239 3.79 22.30 11.02
C LEU A 239 3.71 23.81 11.25
N PHE A 240 2.68 24.47 10.72
CA PHE A 240 2.42 25.89 10.95
C PHE A 240 2.17 26.20 12.43
N LEU A 241 1.31 25.44 13.11
CA LEU A 241 1.06 25.60 14.54
C LEU A 241 2.32 25.39 15.37
N LEU A 242 3.19 24.44 14.98
CA LEU A 242 4.47 24.21 15.65
C LEU A 242 5.40 25.43 15.49
N VAL A 243 5.50 26.01 14.29
CA VAL A 243 6.29 27.23 14.04
C VAL A 243 5.74 28.41 14.84
N VAL A 244 4.42 28.61 14.83
CA VAL A 244 3.75 29.66 15.62
C VAL A 244 4.03 29.49 17.12
N THR A 245 3.97 28.25 17.63
CA THR A 245 4.26 27.97 19.04
C THR A 245 5.72 28.32 19.38
N VAL A 246 6.68 27.94 18.54
CA VAL A 246 8.10 28.28 18.72
C VAL A 246 8.31 29.79 18.68
N ALA A 247 7.67 30.50 17.74
CA ALA A 247 7.76 31.95 17.63
C ALA A 247 7.16 32.65 18.87
N ILE A 248 6.00 32.21 19.37
CA ILE A 248 5.40 32.72 20.60
C ILE A 248 6.34 32.51 21.78
N VAL A 249 6.90 31.31 21.94
CA VAL A 249 7.85 31.02 23.03
C VAL A 249 9.09 31.91 22.93
N PHE A 250 9.62 32.13 21.72
CA PHE A 250 10.76 33.01 21.50
C PHE A 250 10.44 34.48 21.84
N LEU A 251 9.27 34.98 21.39
CA LEU A 251 8.81 36.34 21.70
C LEU A 251 8.57 36.53 23.20
N LEU A 252 7.98 35.55 23.88
CA LEU A 252 7.80 35.56 25.33
C LEU A 252 9.15 35.59 26.06
N GLN A 253 10.12 34.78 25.63
CA GLN A 253 11.47 34.79 26.21
C GLN A 253 12.20 36.12 25.96
N HIS A 254 12.01 36.74 24.81
CA HIS A 254 12.62 38.04 24.48
C HIS A 254 11.97 39.19 25.28
N LYS A 255 10.63 39.19 25.41
CA LYS A 255 9.89 40.24 26.12
C LYS A 255 10.03 40.12 27.64
N PHE A 256 10.17 38.90 28.14
CA PHE A 256 10.33 38.60 29.56
C PHE A 256 11.62 37.78 29.80
N PRO A 257 12.81 38.39 29.66
CA PRO A 257 14.08 37.68 29.79
C PRO A 257 14.29 37.09 31.19
N ASN A 258 13.64 37.67 32.22
CA ASN A 258 13.72 37.22 33.61
C ASN A 258 12.63 36.21 34.01
N ILE A 259 11.76 35.77 33.10
CA ILE A 259 10.67 34.84 33.44
C ILE A 259 11.16 33.45 33.88
N ARG A 260 12.41 33.11 33.56
CA ARG A 260 13.10 31.94 34.12
C ARG A 260 13.83 32.26 35.42
N LEU A 261 14.30 33.50 35.59
CA LEU A 261 15.03 33.92 36.77
C LEU A 261 14.15 33.87 38.02
N GLU A 262 12.87 34.26 37.93
CA GLU A 262 11.92 34.20 39.05
C GLU A 262 11.60 32.75 39.45
N LYS A 263 11.49 31.82 38.48
CA LYS A 263 11.36 30.39 38.75
C LYS A 263 12.63 29.80 39.36
N ASP A 264 13.80 30.17 38.86
CA ASP A 264 15.08 29.71 39.37
C ASP A 264 15.36 30.28 40.78
N LEU A 265 14.90 31.51 41.07
CA LEU A 265 14.98 32.14 42.39
C LEU A 265 14.05 31.46 43.40
N LEU A 266 12.78 31.20 43.02
CA LEU A 266 11.82 30.46 43.85
C LEU A 266 12.29 29.02 44.10
N LEU A 267 12.85 28.35 43.09
CA LEU A 267 13.40 27.00 43.26
C LEU A 267 14.63 27.03 44.17
N ALA A 268 15.49 28.05 44.05
CA ALA A 268 16.62 28.25 44.93
C ALA A 268 16.20 28.55 46.38
N GLU A 269 15.14 29.35 46.59
CA GLU A 269 14.55 29.61 47.91
C GLU A 269 13.94 28.35 48.53
N ILE A 270 13.19 27.56 47.74
CA ILE A 270 12.62 26.29 48.19
C ILE A 270 13.74 25.29 48.55
N LEU A 271 14.81 25.23 47.75
CA LEU A 271 15.96 24.37 48.02
C LEU A 271 16.75 24.86 49.23
N ALA A 272 16.86 26.18 49.46
CA ALA A 272 17.50 26.77 50.63
C ALA A 272 16.69 26.49 51.91
N GLN A 273 15.36 26.66 51.88
CA GLN A 273 14.47 26.30 52.99
C GLN A 273 14.57 24.81 53.33
N LYS A 274 14.54 23.94 52.31
CA LYS A 274 14.65 22.50 52.50
C LYS A 274 16.03 22.07 53.04
N LYS A 275 17.08 22.84 52.74
CA LYS A 275 18.41 22.64 53.30
C LYS A 275 18.45 23.07 54.78
N SER A 276 17.91 24.25 55.12
CA SER A 276 17.83 24.67 56.52
C SER A 276 16.97 23.75 57.39
N GLU A 277 15.90 23.18 56.84
CA GLU A 277 15.02 22.24 57.55
C GLU A 277 15.75 20.92 57.84
N LYS A 278 16.56 20.43 56.89
CA LYS A 278 17.45 19.28 57.10
C LYS A 278 18.58 19.55 58.08
N ASP A 279 19.17 20.75 58.04
CA ASP A 279 20.27 21.12 58.94
C ASP A 279 19.75 21.22 60.39
N VAL A 280 18.55 21.78 60.60
CA VAL A 280 17.86 21.81 61.91
C VAL A 280 17.47 20.41 62.41
N GLU A 281 17.01 19.53 61.52
CA GLU A 281 16.68 18.15 61.88
C GLU A 281 17.95 17.36 62.29
N SER A 282 19.06 17.56 61.58
CA SER A 282 20.37 16.97 61.90
C SER A 282 21.00 17.53 63.19
N GLU A 283 20.77 18.80 63.50
CA GLU A 283 21.24 19.44 64.73
C GLU A 283 20.36 19.04 65.93
N SER A 284 19.06 18.77 65.71
CA SER A 284 18.16 18.20 66.72
C SER A 284 18.51 16.75 67.09
N ASP A 285 18.96 15.95 66.13
CA ASP A 285 19.45 14.59 66.37
C ASP A 285 20.85 14.59 67.01
N SER A 286 21.68 15.59 66.70
CA SER A 286 22.99 15.78 67.33
C SER A 286 22.87 16.25 68.79
N ILE A 287 21.93 17.14 69.11
CA ILE A 287 21.68 17.62 70.48
C ILE A 287 21.07 16.53 71.37
N LYS A 288 20.27 15.61 70.81
CA LYS A 288 19.77 14.43 71.54
C LYS A 288 20.86 13.40 71.89
N SER A 289 22.07 13.52 71.33
CA SER A 289 23.18 12.60 71.62
C SER A 289 24.18 13.11 72.67
N VAL A 290 24.07 14.37 73.12
CA VAL A 290 25.03 15.01 74.06
C VAL A 290 24.51 15.10 75.50
N VAL A 291 23.25 14.78 75.78
CA VAL A 291 22.76 14.62 77.16
C VAL A 291 22.48 13.14 77.44
N SER A 292 23.53 12.41 77.81
CA SER A 292 23.39 11.12 78.51
C SER A 292 23.94 11.27 79.93
N PRO A 293 23.13 10.99 80.97
CA PRO A 293 23.50 11.17 82.37
C PRO A 293 24.36 9.98 82.84
N GLN A 294 25.49 10.27 83.51
CA GLN A 294 26.17 9.27 84.32
C GLN A 294 26.32 9.73 85.77
N ASN A 295 25.84 8.82 86.63
CA ASN A 295 26.08 8.64 88.06
C ASN A 295 25.33 9.54 89.05
N VAL A 296 24.22 9.02 89.58
CA VAL A 296 24.09 8.81 91.03
C VAL A 296 23.47 7.44 91.30
N LYS A 297 24.24 6.61 92.00
CA LYS A 297 23.81 5.38 92.67
C LYS A 297 23.12 5.75 93.99
N GLU A 298 22.05 5.01 94.27
CA GLU A 298 21.66 4.49 95.59
C GLU A 298 20.99 5.43 96.64
N LEU A 299 19.99 4.83 97.30
CA LEU A 299 19.29 5.18 98.55
C LEU A 299 18.32 6.38 98.56
N ALA A 300 17.02 6.08 98.58
CA ALA A 300 16.30 6.01 99.86
C ALA A 300 14.90 5.38 99.69
N LYS A 301 14.65 4.34 100.49
CA LYS A 301 13.33 3.83 100.87
C LYS A 301 12.49 4.94 101.50
N HIS A 302 11.27 5.12 101.02
CA HIS A 302 10.06 4.98 101.84
C HIS A 302 8.81 4.86 100.96
#